data_AF-A0A072NMS0-F1
#
_entry.id   AF-A0A072NMS0-F1
#
_cell.length_a   1.000
_cell.length_b   1.000
_cell.length_c   1.000
_cell.angle_alpha   90.00
_cell.angle_beta   90.00
_cell.angle_gamma   90.00
#
_symmetry.space_group_name_H-M   'P 1'
#
loop_
_entity.id
_entity.type
_entity.pdbx_description
1 polymer ?
#
loop_
_entity_poly.entity_id
_entity_poly.type
_entity_poly.pdbx_seq_one_letter_code
_entity_poly.pdbx_strand_id
1 'polypeptide(L)'
;MRAKELGFVLVFLLVVIVAVACSPSGTSQKATEKTDAAPPADTVAAATIPQLESNGREDAATMVLLNAPPVLPADHKNFWQEKLRQESCMVCHATPETGAPLPTPEHYYDNQQGGKVFRDTCIQCHATQNDTKSAFNEK
;
A
#
# COMPACT_ATOMS: atom_id res chain seq x y z
N MET A 1 36.74 -40.05 15.41
CA MET A 1 36.33 -38.65 15.67
C MET A 1 37.08 -38.18 16.89
N ARG A 2 37.87 -37.11 16.76
CA ARG A 2 38.73 -36.66 17.87
C ARG A 2 37.85 -36.04 18.95
N ALA A 3 38.16 -36.23 20.23
CA ALA A 3 37.32 -35.81 21.37
C ALA A 3 36.80 -34.35 21.30
N LYS A 4 37.54 -33.46 20.62
CA LYS A 4 37.12 -32.08 20.32
C LYS A 4 35.90 -31.99 19.40
N GLU A 5 35.82 -32.82 18.37
CA GLU A 5 34.70 -32.86 17.42
C GLU A 5 33.42 -33.35 18.09
N LEU A 6 33.53 -34.35 18.97
CA LEU A 6 32.41 -34.83 19.81
C LEU A 6 31.90 -33.73 20.76
N GLY A 7 32.80 -32.91 21.31
CA GLY A 7 32.43 -31.76 22.13
C GLY A 7 31.64 -30.72 21.34
N PHE A 8 32.08 -30.37 20.12
CA PHE A 8 31.36 -29.41 19.27
C PHE A 8 29.98 -29.93 18.85
N VAL A 9 29.86 -31.22 18.53
CA VAL A 9 28.58 -31.83 18.16
C VAL A 9 27.60 -31.80 19.35
N LEU A 10 28.07 -32.10 20.57
CA LEU A 10 27.22 -32.05 21.77
C LEU A 10 26.73 -30.63 22.08
N VAL A 11 27.60 -29.62 21.97
CA VAL A 11 27.22 -28.22 22.20
C VAL A 11 26.21 -27.75 21.14
N PHE A 12 26.45 -28.08 19.87
CA PHE A 12 25.53 -27.73 18.79
C PHE A 12 24.14 -28.33 19.00
N LEU A 13 24.08 -29.60 19.39
CA LEU A 13 22.83 -30.32 19.62
C LEU A 13 22.06 -29.73 20.81
N LEU A 14 22.77 -29.28 21.85
CA LEU A 14 22.18 -28.61 23.01
C LEU A 14 21.57 -27.25 22.61
N VAL A 15 22.25 -26.47 21.77
CA VAL A 15 21.73 -25.19 21.24
C VAL A 15 20.45 -25.40 20.42
N VAL A 16 20.41 -26.43 19.57
CA VAL A 16 19.22 -26.75 18.76
C VAL A 16 18.02 -27.13 19.63
N ILE A 17 18.24 -27.91 20.70
CA ILE A 17 17.16 -28.29 21.63
C ILE A 17 16.58 -27.06 22.34
N VAL A 18 17.43 -26.14 22.82
CA VAL A 18 16.99 -24.91 23.48
C VAL A 18 16.19 -24.02 22.51
N ALA A 19 16.62 -23.91 21.26
CA ALA A 19 15.93 -23.10 20.25
C ALA A 19 14.52 -23.64 19.92
N VAL A 20 14.36 -24.97 19.84
CA VAL A 20 13.05 -25.59 19.58
C VAL A 20 12.13 -25.49 20.81
N ALA A 21 12.66 -25.61 22.02
CA ALA A 21 11.87 -25.49 23.26
C ALA A 21 11.38 -24.05 23.53
N CYS A 22 12.11 -23.03 23.06
CA CYS A 22 11.72 -21.62 23.20
C CYS A 22 10.86 -21.09 22.04
N SER A 23 10.59 -21.91 21.02
CA SER A 23 9.73 -21.50 19.92
C SER A 23 8.26 -21.76 20.29
N PRO A 24 7.38 -20.73 20.32
CA PRO A 24 5.97 -20.94 20.57
C PRO A 24 5.38 -21.82 19.47
N SER A 25 5.10 -23.09 19.80
CA SER A 25 4.37 -24.02 18.95
C SER A 25 2.90 -23.60 18.92
N GLY A 26 2.58 -22.61 18.08
CA GLY A 26 1.22 -22.13 17.86
C GLY A 26 0.62 -22.73 16.59
N THR A 27 -0.02 -23.90 16.70
CA THR A 27 -1.11 -24.27 15.80
C THR A 27 -2.40 -24.35 16.60
N SER A 28 -3.29 -23.40 16.33
CA SER A 28 -4.74 -23.57 16.46
C SER A 28 -5.39 -22.61 15.48
N GLN A 29 -5.49 -23.03 14.23
CA GLN A 29 -6.49 -22.48 13.31
C GLN A 29 -7.85 -22.97 13.79
N LYS A 30 -8.48 -22.18 14.66
CA LYS A 30 -9.93 -22.26 14.84
C LYS A 30 -10.52 -21.51 13.66
N ALA A 31 -11.01 -22.26 12.67
CA ALA A 31 -11.81 -21.72 11.58
C ALA A 31 -13.08 -21.12 12.18
N THR A 32 -13.08 -19.80 12.37
CA THR A 32 -14.31 -19.04 12.57
C THR A 32 -14.83 -18.72 11.18
N GLU A 33 -15.89 -19.44 10.82
CA GLU A 33 -16.79 -19.15 9.70
C GLU A 33 -17.21 -17.69 9.79
N LYS A 34 -16.64 -16.84 8.93
CA LYS A 34 -17.02 -15.43 8.81
C LYS A 34 -18.11 -15.40 7.75
N THR A 35 -19.36 -15.30 8.21
CA THR A 35 -20.50 -14.96 7.36
C THR A 35 -20.14 -13.72 6.54
N ASP A 36 -20.26 -13.83 5.22
CA ASP A 36 -20.13 -12.74 4.25
C ASP A 36 -21.19 -11.66 4.54
N ALA A 37 -20.89 -10.79 5.49
CA ALA A 37 -21.50 -9.47 5.53
C ALA A 37 -20.75 -8.62 4.49
N ALA A 38 -21.37 -8.47 3.32
CA ALA A 38 -20.94 -7.51 2.32
C ALA A 38 -20.69 -6.15 3.00
N PRO A 39 -19.55 -5.47 2.71
CA PRO A 39 -19.34 -4.12 3.21
C PRO A 39 -20.48 -3.22 2.70
N PRO A 40 -20.92 -2.22 3.50
CA PRO A 40 -21.93 -1.28 3.02
C PRO A 40 -21.38 -0.65 1.75
N ALA A 41 -22.11 -0.84 0.65
CA ALA A 41 -21.88 -0.06 -0.56
C ALA A 41 -22.15 1.39 -0.17
N ASP A 42 -21.09 2.15 0.08
CA ASP A 42 -21.15 3.59 0.03
C ASP A 42 -21.74 3.92 -1.34
N THR A 43 -22.98 4.39 -1.34
CA THR A 43 -23.67 4.89 -2.52
C THR A 43 -22.94 6.12 -2.99
N VAL A 44 -21.83 5.94 -3.71
CA VAL A 44 -21.33 6.90 -4.67
C VAL A 44 -22.48 7.05 -5.66
N ALA A 45 -23.15 8.21 -5.64
CA ALA A 45 -24.11 8.55 -6.67
C ALA A 45 -23.45 8.24 -8.02
N ALA A 46 -24.07 7.39 -8.83
CA ALA A 46 -23.53 6.97 -10.11
C ALA A 46 -23.21 8.24 -10.92
N ALA A 47 -21.93 8.58 -10.99
CA ALA A 47 -21.49 9.72 -11.77
C ALA A 47 -21.79 9.39 -13.23
N THR A 48 -22.60 10.23 -13.90
CA THR A 48 -22.73 10.15 -15.35
C THR A 48 -21.36 10.45 -15.93
N ILE A 49 -20.76 9.47 -16.58
CA ILE A 49 -19.45 9.58 -17.22
C ILE A 49 -19.72 9.62 -18.72
N PRO A 50 -19.71 10.80 -19.37
CA PRO A 50 -20.00 10.94 -20.80
C PRO A 50 -19.22 9.95 -21.67
N GLN A 51 -17.97 9.68 -21.30
CA GLN A 51 -17.07 8.76 -22.00
C GLN A 51 -17.50 7.29 -22.00
N LEU A 52 -18.46 6.89 -21.13
CA LEU A 52 -19.03 5.55 -21.12
C LEU A 52 -20.34 5.46 -21.93
N GLU A 53 -20.97 6.60 -22.25
CA GLU A 53 -22.32 6.62 -22.85
C GLU A 53 -22.32 6.99 -24.34
N SER A 54 -21.28 7.63 -24.87
CA SER A 54 -21.22 7.99 -26.29
C SER A 54 -20.33 7.07 -27.13
N ASN A 55 -20.76 6.83 -28.37
CA ASN A 55 -20.02 6.05 -29.38
C ASN A 55 -19.00 6.91 -30.18
N GLY A 56 -18.70 8.14 -29.73
CA GLY A 56 -17.84 9.11 -30.42
C GLY A 56 -16.55 9.44 -29.67
N ARG A 57 -15.65 10.22 -30.31
CA ARG A 57 -14.48 10.77 -29.63
C ARG A 57 -14.91 11.98 -28.80
N GLU A 58 -14.92 11.82 -27.47
CA GLU A 58 -15.33 12.87 -26.56
C GLU A 58 -14.42 14.10 -26.60
N ASP A 59 -14.99 15.27 -26.30
CA ASP A 59 -14.21 16.48 -26.09
C ASP A 59 -13.31 16.28 -24.87
N ALA A 60 -12.00 16.49 -25.04
CA ALA A 60 -11.02 16.41 -23.96
C ALA A 60 -11.37 17.34 -22.78
N ALA A 61 -12.10 18.44 -23.03
CA ALA A 61 -12.59 19.34 -21.98
C ALA A 61 -13.64 18.69 -21.06
N THR A 62 -14.31 17.62 -21.52
CA THR A 62 -15.32 16.85 -20.77
C THR A 62 -14.80 15.50 -20.29
N MET A 63 -13.58 15.12 -20.70
CA MET A 63 -12.95 13.88 -20.26
C MET A 63 -12.49 13.99 -18.82
N VAL A 64 -13.14 13.24 -17.94
CA VAL A 64 -12.69 12.96 -16.57
C VAL A 64 -11.77 11.75 -16.59
N LEU A 65 -10.55 11.87 -16.05
CA LEU A 65 -9.72 10.70 -15.76
C LEU A 65 -10.24 10.03 -14.48
N LEU A 66 -11.01 8.96 -14.65
CA LEU A 66 -11.40 8.10 -13.54
C LEU A 66 -10.14 7.49 -12.92
N ASN A 67 -10.08 7.50 -11.59
CA ASN A 67 -8.96 6.94 -10.82
C ASN A 67 -7.61 7.61 -11.14
N ALA A 68 -7.60 8.87 -11.57
CA ALA A 68 -6.37 9.66 -11.61
C ALA A 68 -5.73 9.69 -10.21
N PRO A 69 -4.41 9.48 -10.08
CA PRO A 69 -3.73 9.61 -8.80
C PRO A 69 -3.97 11.02 -8.22
N PRO A 70 -4.36 11.14 -6.94
CA PRO A 70 -4.49 12.44 -6.32
C PRO A 70 -3.17 13.20 -6.34
N VAL A 71 -3.25 14.52 -6.52
CA VAL A 71 -2.08 15.40 -6.47
C VAL A 71 -1.46 15.40 -5.07
N LEU A 72 -0.13 15.40 -5.03
CA LEU A 72 0.63 15.53 -3.79
C LEU A 72 0.59 16.99 -3.33
N PRO A 73 0.22 17.28 -2.07
CA PRO A 73 0.30 18.65 -1.57
C PRO A 73 1.73 19.21 -1.64
N ALA A 74 1.87 20.52 -1.88
CA ALA A 74 3.17 21.15 -2.13
C ALA A 74 4.15 21.04 -0.94
N ASP A 75 3.64 21.00 0.28
CA ASP A 75 4.39 20.79 1.52
C ASP A 75 4.77 19.32 1.77
N HIS A 76 4.15 18.38 1.05
CA HIS A 76 4.40 16.94 1.22
C HIS A 76 5.57 16.41 0.38
N LYS A 77 6.05 17.18 -0.60
CA LYS A 77 7.15 16.76 -1.50
C LYS A 77 8.44 16.38 -0.77
N ASN A 78 8.70 17.02 0.38
CA ASN A 78 9.92 16.83 1.16
C ASN A 78 9.89 15.54 2.00
N PHE A 79 8.75 14.87 2.11
CA PHE A 79 8.65 13.59 2.83
C PHE A 79 9.13 12.41 2.00
N TRP A 80 9.24 12.54 0.67
CA TRP A 80 9.83 11.48 -0.15
C TRP A 80 11.34 11.38 0.12
N GLN A 81 11.80 10.19 0.52
CA GLN A 81 13.21 9.89 0.70
C GLN A 81 13.59 8.68 -0.15
N GLU A 82 14.44 8.88 -1.16
CA GLU A 82 14.83 7.85 -2.13
C GLU A 82 15.35 6.56 -1.46
N LYS A 83 16.10 6.69 -0.37
CA LYS A 83 16.64 5.53 0.36
C LYS A 83 15.58 4.71 1.10
N LEU A 84 14.51 5.36 1.55
CA LEU A 84 13.41 4.73 2.27
C LEU A 84 12.28 4.29 1.33
N ARG A 85 12.23 4.86 0.12
CA ARG A 85 11.20 4.61 -0.90
C ARG A 85 9.80 4.80 -0.30
N GLN A 86 8.90 3.83 -0.46
CA GLN A 86 7.53 3.91 0.06
C GLN A 86 7.48 4.15 1.57
N GLU A 87 8.46 3.64 2.32
CA GLU A 87 8.44 3.73 3.79
C GLU A 87 8.39 5.18 4.27
N SER A 88 8.98 6.13 3.53
CA SER A 88 8.96 7.54 3.93
C SER A 88 7.56 8.16 3.89
N CYS A 89 6.71 7.72 2.95
CA CYS A 89 5.32 8.16 2.84
C CYS A 89 4.40 7.35 3.76
N MET A 90 4.70 6.05 3.91
CA MET A 90 3.88 5.11 4.69
C MET A 90 3.96 5.38 6.20
N VAL A 91 4.92 6.17 6.71
CA VAL A 91 4.90 6.64 8.10
C VAL A 91 3.55 7.24 8.49
N CYS A 92 2.95 8.02 7.59
CA CYS A 92 1.61 8.58 7.80
C CYS A 92 0.55 7.73 7.09
N HIS A 93 0.78 7.35 5.83
CA HIS A 93 -0.21 6.66 5.01
C HIS A 93 -0.47 5.20 5.40
N ALA A 94 0.27 4.63 6.35
CA ALA A 94 -0.02 3.33 6.97
C ALA A 94 -0.55 3.43 8.41
N THR A 95 -0.62 4.66 8.95
CA THR A 95 -0.88 4.92 10.38
C THR A 95 -2.19 5.70 10.52
N PRO A 96 -3.31 5.01 10.85
CA PRO A 96 -4.64 5.63 10.92
C PRO A 96 -4.72 6.86 11.82
N GLU A 97 -3.91 6.91 12.87
CA GLU A 97 -3.90 7.98 13.88
C GLU A 97 -3.41 9.33 13.33
N THR A 98 -2.72 9.33 12.18
CA THR A 98 -2.23 10.57 11.57
C THR A 98 -3.30 11.32 10.78
N GLY A 99 -4.44 10.68 10.49
CA GLY A 99 -5.47 11.24 9.63
C GLY A 99 -5.12 11.26 8.14
N ALA A 100 -3.94 10.76 7.74
CA ALA A 100 -3.58 10.60 6.34
C ALA A 100 -4.43 9.46 5.71
N PRO A 101 -4.94 9.65 4.48
CA PRO A 101 -5.73 8.62 3.82
C PRO A 101 -4.88 7.38 3.54
N LEU A 102 -5.42 6.21 3.87
CA LEU A 102 -4.78 4.94 3.56
C LEU A 102 -4.79 4.74 2.03
N PRO A 103 -3.68 4.31 1.39
CA PRO A 103 -3.67 3.98 -0.02
C PRO A 103 -4.75 2.95 -0.34
N THR A 104 -5.36 3.04 -1.52
CA THR A 104 -6.42 2.11 -1.94
C THR A 104 -5.85 0.70 -2.16
N PRO A 105 -6.70 -0.35 -2.19
CA PRO A 105 -6.25 -1.73 -2.41
C PRO A 105 -5.28 -1.93 -3.58
N GLU A 106 -5.44 -1.18 -4.67
CA GLU A 106 -4.65 -1.28 -5.90
C GLU A 106 -3.18 -0.84 -5.73
N HIS A 107 -2.83 -0.28 -4.56
CA HIS A 107 -1.45 0.06 -4.20
C HIS A 107 -0.67 -1.13 -3.64
N TYR A 108 -1.36 -2.22 -3.30
CA TYR A 108 -0.81 -3.40 -2.64
C TYR A 108 -0.81 -4.62 -3.56
N TYR A 109 0.09 -5.56 -3.30
CA TYR A 109 -0.01 -6.88 -3.92
C TYR A 109 -1.35 -7.54 -3.56
N ASP A 110 -1.93 -8.25 -4.52
CA ASP A 110 -3.18 -9.01 -4.38
C ASP A 110 -4.41 -8.18 -3.94
N ASN A 111 -4.36 -6.85 -4.10
CA ASN A 111 -5.38 -5.92 -3.64
C ASN A 111 -5.66 -6.00 -2.12
N GLN A 112 -4.65 -6.37 -1.33
CA GLN A 112 -4.78 -6.47 0.12
C GLN A 112 -4.28 -5.19 0.81
N GLN A 113 -5.21 -4.31 1.18
CA GLN A 113 -4.90 -3.06 1.88
C GLN A 113 -4.15 -3.33 3.20
N GLY A 114 -3.05 -2.61 3.44
CA GLY A 114 -2.16 -2.84 4.58
C GLY A 114 -1.15 -4.00 4.39
N GLY A 115 -1.20 -4.70 3.25
CA GLY A 115 -0.22 -5.70 2.87
C GLY A 115 1.09 -5.11 2.34
N LYS A 116 1.81 -5.90 1.53
CA LYS A 116 3.02 -5.42 0.86
C LYS A 116 2.65 -4.44 -0.25
N VAL A 117 3.25 -3.25 -0.24
CA VAL A 117 3.06 -2.24 -1.29
C VAL A 117 3.68 -2.74 -2.61
N PHE A 118 2.90 -2.71 -3.69
CA PHE A 118 3.35 -3.01 -5.06
C PHE A 118 3.92 -1.76 -5.74
N ARG A 119 3.23 -0.61 -5.59
CA ARG A 119 3.65 0.68 -6.14
C ARG A 119 4.51 1.43 -5.12
N ASP A 120 5.79 1.08 -5.09
CA ASP A 120 6.71 1.48 -4.03
C ASP A 120 7.39 2.86 -4.24
N THR A 121 7.12 3.52 -5.37
CA THR A 121 7.68 4.84 -5.71
C THR A 121 6.55 5.83 -5.94
N CYS A 122 5.95 6.31 -4.84
CA CYS A 122 4.72 7.11 -4.81
C CYS A 122 4.77 8.33 -5.74
N ILE A 123 5.92 9.03 -5.76
CA ILE A 123 6.12 10.26 -6.54
C ILE A 123 6.14 10.06 -8.07
N GLN A 124 6.17 8.82 -8.56
CA GLN A 124 6.04 8.56 -10.00
C GLN A 124 4.63 8.83 -10.52
N CYS A 125 3.63 8.78 -9.64
CA CYS A 125 2.23 8.98 -9.98
C CYS A 125 1.62 10.18 -9.24
N HIS A 126 1.98 10.39 -7.98
CA HIS A 126 1.49 11.51 -7.17
C HIS A 126 2.39 12.73 -7.31
N ALA A 127 2.08 13.56 -8.30
CA ALA A 127 2.83 14.79 -8.58
C ALA A 127 2.32 15.98 -7.74
N THR A 128 3.22 16.90 -7.40
CA THR A 128 2.83 18.20 -6.86
C THR A 128 2.24 19.09 -7.94
N GLN A 129 1.29 19.94 -7.55
CA GLN A 129 0.77 21.00 -8.41
C GLN A 129 1.18 22.37 -7.86
N ASN A 130 1.70 23.24 -8.73
CA ASN A 130 2.01 24.62 -8.37
C ASN A 130 0.73 25.44 -8.22
N ASP A 131 0.75 26.44 -7.33
CA ASP A 131 -0.33 27.41 -7.16
C ASP A 131 -0.28 28.50 -8.23
N THR A 132 -0.31 28.07 -9.49
CA THR A 132 -0.31 28.92 -10.68
C THR A 132 -1.32 28.38 -11.65
N LYS A 133 -1.99 29.27 -12.39
CA LYS A 133 -2.88 28.86 -13.47
C LYS A 133 -2.10 28.11 -14.54
N SER A 134 -2.79 27.22 -15.27
CA SER A 134 -2.22 26.60 -16.46
C SER A 134 -1.91 27.66 -17.50
N ALA A 135 -0.77 27.57 -18.18
CA ALA A 135 -0.40 28.48 -19.27
C ALA A 135 -1.37 28.46 -20.48
N PHE A 136 -2.22 27.44 -20.57
CA PHE A 136 -3.26 27.36 -21.60
C PHE A 136 -4.40 28.35 -21.28
N ASN A 137 -4.72 29.21 -22.24
CA ASN A 137 -5.71 30.30 -22.14
C ASN A 137 -5.35 31.49 -21.22
N GLU A 138 -4.07 31.69 -20.91
CA GLU A 138 -3.62 33.01 -20.40
C GLU A 138 -3.71 34.05 -21.53
N LYS A 139 -4.85 34.74 -21.62
CA LYS A 139 -5.03 36.00 -22.35
C LYS A 139 -5.50 37.07 -21.40
#